data_AF-A0A524L393-F1
#
_entry.id   AF-A0A524L393-F1
#
_cell.length_a   1.000
_cell.length_b   1.000
_cell.length_c   1.000
_cell.angle_alpha   90.00
_cell.angle_beta   90.00
_cell.angle_gamma   90.00
#
_symmetry.space_group_name_H-M   'P 1'
#
loop_
_entity.id
_entity.type
_entity.pdbx_description
1 polymer ?
#
loop_
_entity_poly.entity_id
_entity_poly.type
_entity_poly.pdbx_seq_one_letter_code
_entity_poly.pdbx_strand_id
1 'polypeptide(L)'
;MANGFMGRILRINLTAGSISEEAIPEDTIRKYLGGVGIATRYLYDEVPAGVDPLGAENKLIFMTGPLTGTASASAARYSVVAKSPLTGIWGHGNSGGNFGPMLKRSGYDGIIFGGVSPKPVYLEIIDGKAVLRDAEHLWGKSVNDTEAILRKGADKKPTIASIGQGGENLVRYAAIMNNLHRAVGRCGLGAVMGSKRLKAVFCSGNARIELHDPEMFKKVSKKQIALLNESMLKVGFEAFGTNLVADMVNARGGYPTRNWQSGVFDQIDEMNGQAMTEKVLVKELSCFSCPIACGRGTAIKEGKWAGKSGEGPEYETTNMFGACCDISDMNAVTMANYLCNEYGIDTISAGSSIAFAMECFKKGILTRDMTGGMDINFGDSDIIVELVEKIAMREGVGDLLAEGTKVMAERLGKDSSVFAMNVKGLELPAYDPRAAKICGLG
;
A
#
# COMPACT_ATOMS: atom_id res chain seq x y z
N MET A 1 22.68 17.51 17.65
CA MET A 1 21.44 16.90 17.12
C MET A 1 21.36 17.19 15.63
N ALA A 2 21.09 16.19 14.80
CA ALA A 2 20.90 16.41 13.37
C ALA A 2 19.59 17.17 13.14
N ASN A 3 19.66 18.35 12.52
CA ASN A 3 18.46 19.10 12.11
C ASN A 3 17.64 18.28 11.10
N GLY A 4 16.33 18.50 11.09
CA GLY A 4 15.39 17.71 10.30
C GLY A 4 14.99 16.39 10.96
N PHE A 5 15.49 16.05 12.15
CA PHE A 5 15.08 14.87 12.92
C PHE A 5 14.46 15.29 14.25
N MET A 6 13.60 14.43 14.79
CA MET A 6 13.24 14.49 16.20
C MET A 6 14.33 13.87 17.09
N GLY A 7 15.19 13.03 16.49
CA GLY A 7 16.34 12.36 17.11
C GLY A 7 15.98 11.11 17.90
N ARG A 8 14.72 10.66 17.88
CA ARG A 8 14.20 9.60 18.76
C ARG A 8 13.31 8.63 18.02
N ILE A 9 13.38 7.36 18.39
CA ILE A 9 12.48 6.30 17.92
C ILE A 9 11.84 5.59 19.10
N LEU A 10 10.66 5.03 18.88
CA LEU A 10 9.98 4.16 19.85
C LEU A 10 10.35 2.70 19.63
N ARG A 11 10.71 2.01 20.70
CA ARG A 11 10.95 0.57 20.76
C ARG A 11 9.78 -0.09 21.48
N ILE A 12 9.05 -0.94 20.76
CA ILE A 12 7.85 -1.60 21.26
C ILE A 12 8.07 -3.10 21.30
N ASN A 13 8.03 -3.68 22.50
CA ASN A 13 7.96 -5.13 22.68
C ASN A 13 6.49 -5.50 22.94
N LEU A 14 5.83 -6.04 21.93
CA LEU A 14 4.41 -6.38 22.01
C LEU A 14 4.14 -7.57 22.93
N THR A 15 5.09 -8.50 23.07
CA THR A 15 4.95 -9.64 23.99
C THR A 15 4.97 -9.18 25.45
N ALA A 16 5.89 -8.27 25.79
CA ALA A 16 6.00 -7.73 27.15
C ALA A 16 5.06 -6.54 27.42
N GLY A 17 4.46 -5.95 26.39
CA GLY A 17 3.68 -4.72 26.49
C GLY A 17 4.50 -3.48 26.86
N SER A 18 5.83 -3.53 26.72
CA SER A 18 6.74 -2.45 27.14
C SER A 18 7.07 -1.49 25.99
N ILE A 19 7.16 -0.20 26.33
CA ILE A 19 7.54 0.89 25.44
C ILE A 19 8.81 1.52 25.98
N SER A 20 9.79 1.75 25.12
CA SER A 20 11.01 2.51 25.44
C SER A 20 11.37 3.46 24.31
N GLU A 21 12.19 4.46 24.61
CA GLU A 21 12.71 5.41 23.63
C GLU A 21 14.20 5.13 23.38
N GLU A 22 14.63 5.29 22.13
CA GLU A 22 16.03 5.23 21.74
C GLU A 22 16.41 6.47 20.93
N ALA A 23 17.55 7.07 21.26
CA ALA A 23 18.14 8.12 20.43
C ALA A 23 18.80 7.51 19.20
N ILE A 24 18.55 8.07 18.01
CA ILE A 24 19.20 7.57 16.79
C ILE A 24 20.67 8.01 16.81
N PRO A 25 21.64 7.09 16.67
CA PRO A 25 23.05 7.46 16.60
C PRO A 25 23.34 8.40 15.42
N GLU A 26 24.14 9.44 15.66
CA GLU A 26 24.45 10.43 14.62
C GLU A 26 25.14 9.80 13.40
N ASP A 27 26.02 8.83 13.61
CA ASP A 27 26.68 8.09 12.54
C ASP A 27 25.67 7.33 11.65
N THR A 28 24.63 6.75 12.26
CA THR A 28 23.52 6.10 11.54
C THR A 28 22.77 7.11 10.67
N ILE A 29 22.47 8.30 11.21
CA ILE A 29 21.82 9.38 10.44
C ILE A 29 22.70 9.80 9.26
N ARG A 30 24.01 10.00 9.48
CA ARG A 30 24.93 10.45 8.42
C ARG A 30 25.12 9.41 7.33
N LYS A 31 25.18 8.12 7.68
CA LYS A 31 25.40 7.03 6.72
C LYS A 31 24.14 6.65 5.94
N TYR A 32 22.98 6.69 6.58
CA TYR A 32 21.74 6.13 6.00
C TYR A 32 20.62 7.15 5.79
N LEU A 33 20.89 8.43 6.07
CA LEU A 33 19.99 9.58 5.93
C LEU A 33 18.73 9.45 6.80
N GLY A 34 17.77 8.60 6.46
CA GLY A 34 16.50 8.44 7.15
C GLY A 34 15.57 7.50 6.39
N GLY A 35 14.31 7.42 6.82
CA GLY A 35 13.29 6.62 6.14
C GLY A 35 13.74 5.16 5.94
N VAL A 36 13.70 4.69 4.70
CA VAL A 36 14.07 3.31 4.35
C VAL A 36 15.52 2.95 4.69
N GLY A 37 16.46 3.90 4.64
CA GLY A 37 17.87 3.62 4.92
C GLY A 37 18.09 3.20 6.37
N ILE A 38 17.65 4.03 7.31
CA ILE A 38 17.73 3.73 8.75
C ILE A 38 16.86 2.51 9.10
N ALA A 39 15.65 2.42 8.56
CA ALA A 39 14.76 1.27 8.82
C ALA A 39 15.39 -0.06 8.37
N THR A 40 16.01 -0.07 7.19
CA THR A 40 16.70 -1.25 6.66
C THR A 40 17.94 -1.57 7.47
N ARG A 41 18.66 -0.57 7.99
CA ARG A 41 19.81 -0.82 8.84
C ARG A 41 19.41 -1.54 10.14
N TYR A 42 18.37 -1.07 10.81
CA TYR A 42 17.83 -1.76 11.99
C TYR A 42 17.33 -3.17 11.65
N LEU A 43 16.63 -3.34 10.53
CA LEU A 43 16.20 -4.67 10.11
C LEU A 43 17.38 -5.62 9.92
N TYR A 44 18.43 -5.17 9.22
CA TYR A 44 19.62 -5.94 8.93
C TYR A 44 20.37 -6.38 10.20
N ASP A 45 20.44 -5.49 11.20
CA ASP A 45 21.15 -5.75 12.46
C ASP A 45 20.37 -6.65 13.41
N GLU A 46 19.04 -6.58 13.40
CA GLU A 46 18.21 -7.14 14.47
C GLU A 46 17.32 -8.32 14.04
N VAL A 47 17.19 -8.58 12.74
CA VAL A 47 16.39 -9.70 12.23
C VAL A 47 17.34 -10.79 11.72
N PRO A 48 17.45 -11.93 12.42
CA PRO A 48 18.30 -13.02 11.97
C PRO A 48 17.91 -13.55 10.59
N ALA A 49 18.91 -14.05 9.86
CA ALA A 49 18.66 -14.76 8.62
C ALA A 49 17.77 -16.00 8.90
N GLY A 50 16.81 -16.27 8.03
CA GLY A 50 15.98 -17.48 8.12
C GLY A 50 14.75 -17.40 9.05
N VAL A 51 14.55 -16.34 9.85
CA VAL A 51 13.34 -16.23 10.71
C VAL A 51 12.04 -16.31 9.91
N ASP A 52 10.97 -16.82 10.53
CA ASP A 52 9.63 -16.76 9.94
C ASP A 52 9.20 -15.30 9.76
N PRO A 53 8.85 -14.84 8.54
CA PRO A 53 8.33 -13.49 8.31
C PRO A 53 7.07 -13.14 9.12
N LEU A 54 6.26 -14.13 9.52
CA LEU A 54 5.08 -13.92 10.37
C LEU A 54 5.34 -14.23 11.86
N GLY A 55 6.60 -14.54 12.20
CA GLY A 55 7.02 -14.88 13.54
C GLY A 55 7.30 -13.67 14.44
N ALA A 56 7.47 -13.95 15.73
CA ALA A 56 7.75 -12.95 16.76
C ALA A 56 9.10 -12.25 16.59
N GLU A 57 10.09 -12.94 15.99
CA GLU A 57 11.45 -12.43 15.78
C GLU A 57 11.54 -11.39 14.66
N ASN A 58 10.64 -11.44 13.67
CA ASN A 58 10.60 -10.42 12.62
C ASN A 58 10.27 -9.05 13.24
N LYS A 59 10.85 -7.98 12.71
CA LYS A 59 10.54 -6.60 13.11
C LYS A 59 9.61 -5.96 12.09
N LEU A 60 8.73 -5.09 12.58
CA LEU A 60 7.96 -4.17 11.74
C LEU A 60 8.40 -2.75 12.07
N ILE A 61 9.01 -2.07 11.11
CA ILE A 61 9.69 -0.79 11.34
C ILE A 61 9.05 0.31 10.52
N PHE A 62 8.45 1.29 11.19
CA PHE A 62 7.98 2.54 10.60
C PHE A 62 9.07 3.60 10.73
N MET A 63 9.40 4.30 9.65
CA MET A 63 10.45 5.32 9.68
C MET A 63 10.15 6.48 8.73
N THR A 64 10.32 7.70 9.23
CA THR A 64 10.19 8.95 8.47
C THR A 64 11.54 9.41 7.94
N GLY A 65 11.53 10.25 6.90
CA GLY A 65 12.73 10.88 6.37
C GLY A 65 12.99 12.25 6.98
N PRO A 66 14.20 12.83 6.80
CA PRO A 66 14.54 14.16 7.32
C PRO A 66 13.59 15.27 6.85
N LEU A 67 13.10 15.18 5.62
CA LEU A 67 12.19 16.18 5.06
C LEU A 67 10.72 15.97 5.43
N THR A 68 10.33 14.77 5.90
CA THR A 68 8.93 14.46 6.24
C THR A 68 8.38 15.49 7.24
N GLY A 69 7.19 16.04 6.98
CA GLY A 69 6.52 17.03 7.84
C GLY A 69 7.02 18.47 7.76
N THR A 70 8.06 18.74 6.97
CA THR A 70 8.59 20.08 6.68
C THR A 70 7.81 20.78 5.56
N ALA A 71 8.20 22.01 5.21
CA ALA A 71 7.61 22.78 4.11
C ALA A 71 8.19 22.43 2.71
N SER A 72 9.04 21.41 2.58
CA SER A 72 9.50 20.94 1.27
C SER A 72 8.32 20.37 0.46
N ALA A 73 8.40 20.46 -0.87
CA ALA A 73 7.35 19.93 -1.73
C ALA A 73 7.25 18.41 -1.57
N SER A 74 6.03 17.90 -1.39
CA SER A 74 5.74 16.47 -1.26
C SER A 74 6.38 15.79 -0.04
N ALA A 75 6.63 16.56 1.03
CA ALA A 75 7.23 16.12 2.30
C ALA A 75 6.31 15.22 3.17
N ALA A 76 5.57 14.30 2.56
CA ALA A 76 4.57 13.44 3.21
C ALA A 76 5.04 12.01 3.48
N ARG A 77 6.11 11.57 2.80
CA ARG A 77 6.42 10.15 2.70
C ARG A 77 6.97 9.57 4.01
N TYR A 78 6.62 8.32 4.28
CA TYR A 78 7.23 7.45 5.29
C TYR A 78 7.42 6.05 4.72
N SER A 79 8.32 5.27 5.32
CA SER A 79 8.61 3.90 4.91
C SER A 79 8.24 2.92 6.00
N VAL A 80 7.80 1.74 5.59
CA VAL A 80 7.66 0.58 6.47
C VAL A 80 8.53 -0.55 5.93
N VAL A 81 9.28 -1.20 6.81
CA VAL A 81 10.25 -2.24 6.47
C VAL A 81 10.07 -3.44 7.39
N ALA A 82 10.12 -4.65 6.82
CA ALA A 82 10.13 -5.92 7.53
C ALA A 82 10.74 -7.02 6.63
N LYS A 83 10.94 -8.22 7.15
CA LYS A 83 11.02 -9.40 6.28
C LYS A 83 9.63 -9.69 5.71
N SER A 84 9.52 -9.78 4.38
CA SER A 84 8.26 -9.95 3.65
C SER A 84 7.74 -11.39 3.75
N PRO A 85 6.45 -11.61 4.11
CA PRO A 85 5.84 -12.94 4.09
C PRO A 85 5.53 -13.45 2.69
N LEU A 86 5.45 -12.57 1.69
CA LEU A 86 5.21 -12.93 0.30
C LEU A 86 6.47 -13.44 -0.40
N THR A 87 7.60 -12.76 -0.16
CA THR A 87 8.86 -13.02 -0.89
C THR A 87 9.92 -13.72 -0.05
N GLY A 88 9.79 -13.72 1.28
CA GLY A 88 10.76 -14.29 2.21
C GLY A 88 12.05 -13.46 2.36
N ILE A 89 12.15 -12.29 1.72
CA ILE A 89 13.32 -11.41 1.74
C ILE A 89 12.97 -10.01 2.29
N TRP A 90 13.84 -9.02 2.13
CA TRP A 90 13.57 -7.63 2.48
C TRP A 90 12.29 -7.12 1.81
N GLY A 91 11.35 -6.65 2.63
CA GLY A 91 10.12 -6.00 2.19
C GLY A 91 10.14 -4.52 2.58
N HIS A 92 9.85 -3.66 1.61
CA HIS A 92 9.72 -2.23 1.81
C HIS A 92 8.43 -1.75 1.16
N GLY A 93 7.67 -0.95 1.91
CA GLY A 93 6.56 -0.19 1.38
C GLY A 93 6.71 1.28 1.73
N ASN A 94 6.25 2.15 0.83
CA ASN A 94 6.26 3.59 1.00
C ASN A 94 4.84 4.13 0.87
N SER A 95 4.45 5.04 1.75
CA SER A 95 3.16 5.72 1.65
C SER A 95 3.29 7.23 1.84
N GLY A 96 2.37 7.96 1.21
CA GLY A 96 2.13 9.38 1.44
C GLY A 96 1.02 9.60 2.47
N GLY A 97 0.15 10.57 2.20
CA GLY A 97 -0.93 10.98 3.10
C GLY A 97 -0.46 12.00 4.15
N ASN A 98 -0.96 11.85 5.37
CA ASN A 98 -0.64 12.70 6.52
C ASN A 98 0.03 11.92 7.67
N PHE A 99 0.09 10.58 7.59
CA PHE A 99 0.58 9.76 8.69
C PHE A 99 2.05 10.05 9.05
N GLY A 100 2.96 10.01 8.06
CA GLY A 100 4.38 10.29 8.28
C GLY A 100 4.63 11.66 8.94
N PRO A 101 4.08 12.77 8.41
CA PRO A 101 4.14 14.08 9.05
C PRO A 101 3.62 14.09 10.49
N MET A 102 2.49 13.45 10.77
CA MET A 102 1.91 13.43 12.11
C MET A 102 2.73 12.58 13.08
N LEU A 103 3.22 11.41 12.67
CA LEU A 103 4.15 10.61 13.47
C LEU A 103 5.37 11.45 13.89
N LYS A 104 5.96 12.17 12.93
CA LYS A 104 7.11 13.03 13.21
C LYS A 104 6.78 14.18 14.14
N ARG A 105 5.64 14.85 13.92
CA ARG A 105 5.15 15.92 14.81
C ARG A 105 4.65 15.42 16.15
N SER A 106 4.45 14.12 16.32
CA SER A 106 4.28 13.48 17.62
C SER A 106 5.59 13.25 18.36
N GLY A 107 6.74 13.68 17.81
CA GLY A 107 8.02 13.72 18.52
C GLY A 107 8.99 12.59 18.22
N TYR A 108 8.71 11.76 17.21
CA TYR A 108 9.46 10.54 16.89
C TYR A 108 9.75 10.42 15.40
N ASP A 109 10.96 10.00 15.03
CA ASP A 109 11.29 9.74 13.63
C ASP A 109 10.82 8.35 13.17
N GLY A 110 10.58 7.41 14.09
CA GLY A 110 10.18 6.05 13.76
C GLY A 110 9.74 5.20 14.95
N ILE A 111 9.24 4.00 14.64
CA ILE A 111 8.74 3.02 15.59
C ILE A 111 9.24 1.64 15.15
N ILE A 112 9.80 0.86 16.07
CA ILE A 112 10.24 -0.52 15.84
C ILE A 112 9.40 -1.44 16.72
N PHE A 113 8.59 -2.28 16.09
CA PHE A 113 7.80 -3.31 16.76
C PHE A 113 8.52 -4.66 16.71
N GLY A 114 8.62 -5.33 17.86
CA GLY A 114 9.04 -6.73 17.98
C GLY A 114 8.07 -7.53 18.86
N GLY A 115 8.21 -8.86 18.82
CA GLY A 115 7.30 -9.75 19.54
C GLY A 115 5.91 -9.84 18.89
N VAL A 116 4.98 -10.42 19.64
CA VAL A 116 3.55 -10.60 19.30
C VAL A 116 2.74 -10.29 20.55
N SER A 117 1.71 -9.44 20.41
CA SER A 117 0.82 -9.12 21.53
C SER A 117 -0.09 -10.30 21.87
N PRO A 118 -0.38 -10.58 23.15
CA PRO A 118 -1.29 -11.66 23.54
C PRO A 118 -2.75 -11.39 23.11
N LYS A 119 -3.11 -10.15 22.77
CA LYS A 119 -4.42 -9.76 22.24
C LYS A 119 -4.30 -8.62 21.22
N PRO A 120 -5.32 -8.36 20.39
CA PRO A 120 -5.36 -7.17 19.54
C PRO A 120 -5.07 -5.87 20.30
N VAL A 121 -4.10 -5.09 19.83
CA VAL A 121 -3.73 -3.77 20.38
C VAL A 121 -3.57 -2.73 19.28
N TYR A 122 -3.62 -1.46 19.65
CA TYR A 122 -3.14 -0.35 18.81
C TYR A 122 -2.17 0.54 19.61
N LEU A 123 -1.24 1.19 18.90
CA LEU A 123 -0.34 2.16 19.51
C LEU A 123 -0.91 3.57 19.36
N GLU A 124 -1.16 4.25 20.46
CA GLU A 124 -1.58 5.65 20.52
C GLU A 124 -0.37 6.54 20.81
N ILE A 125 -0.12 7.55 19.97
CA ILE A 125 0.93 8.54 20.18
C ILE A 125 0.34 9.95 20.11
N ILE A 126 0.35 10.64 21.24
CA ILE A 126 -0.16 12.02 21.36
C ILE A 126 0.90 12.89 22.01
N ASP A 127 1.37 13.92 21.29
CA ASP A 127 2.35 14.91 21.77
C ASP A 127 3.56 14.32 22.52
N GLY A 128 4.19 13.29 21.94
CA GLY A 128 5.35 12.64 22.55
C GLY A 128 5.04 11.57 23.58
N LYS A 129 3.77 11.29 23.90
CA LYS A 129 3.38 10.21 24.81
C LYS A 129 2.85 9.02 24.02
N ALA A 130 3.46 7.85 24.21
CA ALA A 130 3.07 6.61 23.56
C ALA A 130 2.41 5.65 24.55
N VAL A 131 1.27 5.07 24.19
CA VAL A 131 0.52 4.10 25.01
C VAL A 131 0.01 2.96 24.12
N LEU A 132 0.18 1.71 24.55
CA LEU A 132 -0.49 0.56 23.94
C LEU A 132 -1.90 0.45 24.51
N ARG A 133 -2.89 0.43 23.60
CA ARG A 133 -4.31 0.38 23.91
C ARG A 133 -4.90 -0.93 23.42
N ASP A 134 -5.95 -1.38 24.09
CA ASP A 134 -6.76 -2.51 23.64
C ASP A 134 -7.39 -2.22 22.27
N ALA A 135 -7.40 -3.22 21.38
CA ALA A 135 -8.02 -3.14 20.06
C ALA A 135 -8.97 -4.31 19.77
N GLU A 136 -9.43 -5.07 20.78
CA GLU A 136 -10.33 -6.22 20.55
C GLU A 136 -11.63 -5.78 19.86
N HIS A 137 -12.15 -4.62 20.24
CA HIS A 137 -13.33 -3.99 19.64
C HIS A 137 -13.12 -3.49 18.20
N LEU A 138 -11.87 -3.39 17.73
CA LEU A 138 -11.51 -2.97 16.37
C LEU A 138 -11.15 -4.17 15.48
N TRP A 139 -10.80 -5.30 16.08
CA TRP A 139 -10.44 -6.51 15.32
C TRP A 139 -11.66 -7.01 14.54
N GLY A 140 -11.45 -7.39 13.28
CA GLY A 140 -12.52 -7.75 12.33
C GLY A 140 -13.17 -6.56 11.63
N LYS A 141 -12.80 -5.32 11.95
CA LYS A 141 -13.33 -4.12 11.30
C LYS A 141 -12.52 -3.73 10.06
N SER A 142 -13.21 -3.16 9.07
CA SER A 142 -12.56 -2.55 7.91
C SER A 142 -11.65 -1.39 8.32
N VAL A 143 -10.78 -0.96 7.41
CA VAL A 143 -9.95 0.24 7.57
C VAL A 143 -10.84 1.46 7.84
N ASN A 144 -11.94 1.60 7.08
CA ASN A 144 -12.87 2.72 7.22
C ASN A 144 -13.55 2.74 8.59
N ASP A 145 -14.07 1.60 9.04
CA ASP A 145 -14.70 1.49 10.35
C ASP A 145 -13.70 1.71 11.49
N THR A 146 -12.50 1.15 11.37
CA THR A 146 -11.41 1.34 12.34
C THR A 146 -11.08 2.82 12.50
N GLU A 147 -10.90 3.54 11.38
CA GLU A 147 -10.60 4.96 11.40
C GLU A 147 -11.78 5.77 11.95
N ALA A 148 -13.02 5.44 11.59
CA ALA A 148 -14.22 6.11 12.12
C ALA A 148 -14.38 5.95 13.64
N ILE A 149 -14.21 4.74 14.16
CA ILE A 149 -14.32 4.44 15.59
C ILE A 149 -13.23 5.18 16.37
N LEU A 150 -11.98 5.06 15.94
CA LEU A 150 -10.84 5.72 16.62
C LEU A 150 -10.94 7.25 16.57
N ARG A 151 -11.40 7.83 15.46
CA ARG A 151 -11.61 9.29 15.36
C ARG A 151 -12.72 9.79 16.28
N LYS A 152 -13.82 9.04 16.41
CA LYS A 152 -14.95 9.43 17.25
C LYS A 152 -14.59 9.47 18.73
N GLY A 153 -13.68 8.60 19.17
CA GLY A 153 -13.21 8.55 20.56
C GLY A 153 -12.02 9.47 20.88
N ALA A 154 -11.51 10.24 19.91
CA ALA A 154 -10.27 10.97 20.06
C ALA A 154 -10.47 12.44 20.49
N ASP A 155 -9.72 12.88 21.51
CA ASP A 155 -9.69 14.28 21.95
C ASP A 155 -9.00 15.21 20.94
N LYS A 156 -8.11 14.66 20.11
CA LYS A 156 -7.38 15.39 19.06
C LYS A 156 -7.54 14.71 17.73
N LYS A 157 -7.65 15.50 16.66
CA LYS A 157 -7.72 14.97 15.29
C LYS A 157 -6.49 14.11 14.99
N PRO A 158 -6.65 12.79 14.80
CA PRO A 158 -5.52 11.92 14.55
C PRO A 158 -5.26 11.72 13.06
N THR A 159 -4.10 11.14 12.74
CA THR A 159 -3.94 10.30 11.56
C THR A 159 -3.66 8.88 12.00
N ILE A 160 -4.22 7.92 11.27
CA ILE A 160 -4.20 6.51 11.64
C ILE A 160 -3.59 5.74 10.47
N ALA A 161 -2.68 4.82 10.79
CA ALA A 161 -2.26 3.76 9.90
C ALA A 161 -2.75 2.42 10.47
N SER A 162 -3.55 1.67 9.74
CA SER A 162 -4.21 0.45 10.20
C SER A 162 -4.20 -0.65 9.15
N ILE A 163 -4.46 -1.87 9.59
CA ILE A 163 -4.79 -3.00 8.72
C ILE A 163 -6.30 -3.20 8.68
N GLY A 164 -6.82 -3.66 7.55
CA GLY A 164 -8.16 -4.24 7.48
C GLY A 164 -8.13 -5.75 7.73
N GLN A 165 -9.24 -6.43 7.43
CA GLN A 165 -9.36 -7.87 7.63
C GLN A 165 -8.31 -8.68 6.85
N GLY A 166 -7.83 -8.20 5.69
CA GLY A 166 -6.78 -8.90 4.93
C GLY A 166 -5.46 -9.01 5.71
N GLY A 167 -5.11 -7.97 6.49
CA GLY A 167 -3.95 -8.03 7.38
C GLY A 167 -4.17 -8.97 8.56
N GLU A 168 -5.36 -8.93 9.18
CA GLU A 168 -5.73 -9.80 10.31
C GLU A 168 -5.73 -11.28 9.92
N ASN A 169 -6.21 -11.58 8.72
CA ASN A 169 -6.26 -12.91 8.13
C ASN A 169 -4.93 -13.30 7.43
N LEU A 170 -3.88 -12.49 7.56
CA LEU A 170 -2.54 -12.81 7.06
C LEU A 170 -2.49 -13.06 5.53
N VAL A 171 -3.29 -12.36 4.73
CA VAL A 171 -3.16 -12.37 3.26
C VAL A 171 -1.72 -11.99 2.91
N ARG A 172 -1.02 -12.78 2.08
CA ARG A 172 0.44 -12.63 1.87
C ARG A 172 0.83 -11.27 1.32
N TYR A 173 -0.09 -10.60 0.62
CA TYR A 173 0.04 -9.24 0.10
C TYR A 173 -0.90 -8.23 0.79
N ALA A 174 -1.20 -8.44 2.07
CA ALA A 174 -1.90 -7.44 2.87
C ALA A 174 -1.09 -6.14 3.02
N ALA A 175 -1.81 -5.03 2.99
CA ALA A 175 -1.30 -3.67 3.04
C ALA A 175 -1.54 -3.02 4.41
N ILE A 176 -0.78 -1.96 4.70
CA ILE A 176 -1.08 -1.04 5.81
C ILE A 176 -1.65 0.24 5.20
N MET A 177 -2.87 0.58 5.57
CA MET A 177 -3.61 1.71 5.02
C MET A 177 -3.55 2.90 5.97
N ASN A 178 -3.49 4.12 5.44
CA ASN A 178 -3.63 5.36 6.20
C ASN A 178 -4.44 6.38 5.42
N ASN A 179 -5.08 7.31 6.12
CA ASN A 179 -6.01 8.26 5.50
C ASN A 179 -7.03 7.53 4.60
N LEU A 180 -7.57 6.40 5.08
CA LEU A 180 -8.49 5.48 4.40
C LEU A 180 -7.97 4.80 3.11
N HIS A 181 -7.13 5.46 2.31
CA HIS A 181 -6.85 5.03 0.93
C HIS A 181 -5.36 5.07 0.54
N ARG A 182 -4.48 5.59 1.41
CA ARG A 182 -3.03 5.61 1.14
C ARG A 182 -2.41 4.32 1.65
N ALA A 183 -1.64 3.66 0.80
CA ALA A 183 -1.18 2.30 1.08
C ALA A 183 0.34 2.23 1.24
N VAL A 184 0.78 1.55 2.30
CA VAL A 184 1.99 0.74 2.26
C VAL A 184 1.56 -0.60 1.66
N GLY A 185 1.47 -0.63 0.33
CA GLY A 185 0.73 -1.67 -0.39
C GLY A 185 1.44 -3.03 -0.46
N ARG A 186 2.65 -3.04 -1.01
CA ARG A 186 3.30 -4.28 -1.46
C ARG A 186 4.13 -4.96 -0.36
N CYS A 187 4.57 -6.18 -0.64
CA CYS A 187 5.43 -7.01 0.22
C CYS A 187 4.77 -7.56 1.50
N GLY A 188 3.44 -7.50 1.64
CA GLY A 188 2.74 -8.17 2.74
C GLY A 188 2.97 -7.56 4.12
N LEU A 189 3.34 -6.28 4.20
CA LEU A 189 3.65 -5.64 5.48
C LEU A 189 2.41 -5.52 6.39
N GLY A 190 1.20 -5.51 5.81
CA GLY A 190 -0.05 -5.62 6.56
C GLY A 190 -0.23 -6.98 7.25
N ALA A 191 0.23 -8.08 6.64
CA ALA A 191 0.19 -9.40 7.27
C ALA A 191 1.24 -9.52 8.38
N VAL A 192 2.41 -8.89 8.23
CA VAL A 192 3.38 -8.77 9.34
C VAL A 192 2.74 -8.02 10.51
N MET A 193 2.05 -6.91 10.25
CA MET A 193 1.34 -6.14 11.28
C MET A 193 0.23 -6.96 11.95
N GLY A 194 -0.56 -7.72 11.18
CA GLY A 194 -1.60 -8.61 11.69
C GLY A 194 -1.05 -9.78 12.51
N SER A 195 0.05 -10.41 12.08
CA SER A 195 0.71 -11.51 12.82
C SER A 195 1.15 -11.10 14.23
N LYS A 196 1.38 -9.81 14.44
CA LYS A 196 1.76 -9.22 15.72
C LYS A 196 0.57 -8.83 16.59
N ARG A 197 -0.65 -9.02 16.10
CA ARG A 197 -1.92 -8.54 16.67
C ARG A 197 -1.92 -7.02 16.90
N LEU A 198 -1.26 -6.28 16.02
CA LEU A 198 -1.24 -4.81 16.03
C LEU A 198 -2.25 -4.30 15.00
N LYS A 199 -3.39 -3.76 15.44
CA LYS A 199 -4.46 -3.29 14.54
C LYS A 199 -4.14 -1.94 13.89
N ALA A 200 -3.56 -1.03 14.65
CA ALA A 200 -3.31 0.33 14.19
C ALA A 200 -2.16 1.03 14.91
N VAL A 201 -1.66 2.09 14.26
CA VAL A 201 -0.85 3.15 14.85
C VAL A 201 -1.62 4.46 14.68
N PHE A 202 -1.93 5.09 15.80
CA PHE A 202 -2.66 6.34 15.91
C PHE A 202 -1.67 7.44 16.30
N CYS A 203 -1.63 8.54 15.56
CA CYS A 203 -0.73 9.65 15.85
C CYS A 203 -1.45 11.00 15.78
N SER A 204 -1.20 11.84 16.77
CA SER A 204 -1.53 13.27 16.74
C SER A 204 -0.41 14.06 17.40
N GLY A 205 0.03 15.14 16.77
CA GLY A 205 1.13 15.93 17.29
C GLY A 205 1.35 17.23 16.52
N ASN A 206 1.96 18.20 17.20
CA ASN A 206 2.24 19.53 16.66
C ASN A 206 3.69 19.98 16.90
N ALA A 207 4.59 19.07 17.29
CA ALA A 207 5.98 19.39 17.55
C ALA A 207 6.65 20.01 16.32
N ARG A 208 7.49 21.02 16.56
CA ARG A 208 8.26 21.68 15.51
C ARG A 208 9.44 20.79 15.11
N ILE A 209 9.65 20.67 13.79
CA ILE A 209 10.84 20.03 13.24
C ILE A 209 11.90 21.12 13.09
N GLU A 210 13.00 20.99 13.83
CA GLU A 210 14.07 21.99 13.82
C GLU A 210 14.88 21.93 12.52
N LEU A 211 15.01 23.06 11.84
CA LEU A 211 15.78 23.19 10.60
C LEU A 211 17.12 23.87 10.89
N HIS A 212 18.16 23.49 10.16
CA HIS A 212 19.49 24.08 10.34
C HIS A 212 19.51 25.56 9.94
N ASP A 213 18.97 25.85 8.75
CA ASP A 213 18.83 27.21 8.21
C ASP A 213 17.39 27.38 7.66
N PRO A 214 16.46 27.91 8.49
CA PRO A 214 15.06 28.08 8.10
C PRO A 214 14.85 29.01 6.90
N GLU A 215 15.65 30.08 6.78
CA GLU A 215 15.48 31.07 5.70
C GLU A 215 15.95 30.51 4.36
N MET A 216 17.11 29.86 4.34
CA MET A 216 17.57 29.15 3.15
C MET A 216 16.62 28.02 2.77
N PHE A 217 16.15 27.24 3.74
CA PHE A 217 15.19 26.16 3.48
C PHE A 217 13.90 26.67 2.85
N LYS A 218 13.37 27.79 3.35
CA LYS A 218 12.18 28.45 2.79
C LYS A 218 12.43 28.93 1.35
N LYS A 219 13.58 29.55 1.08
CA LYS A 219 13.97 29.99 -0.27
C LYS A 219 14.03 28.81 -1.25
N VAL A 220 14.67 27.72 -0.84
CA VAL A 220 14.80 26.50 -1.67
C VAL A 220 13.44 25.83 -1.88
N SER A 221 12.63 25.71 -0.84
CA SER A 221 11.28 25.10 -0.94
C SER A 221 10.38 25.90 -1.89
N LYS A 222 10.42 27.24 -1.83
CA LYS A 222 9.70 28.09 -2.79
C LYS A 222 10.17 27.88 -4.22
N LYS A 223 11.50 27.80 -4.44
CA LYS A 223 12.07 27.51 -5.77
C LYS A 223 11.63 26.14 -6.28
N GLN A 224 11.62 25.12 -5.42
CA GLN A 224 11.15 23.78 -5.78
C GLN A 224 9.69 23.78 -6.21
N ILE A 225 8.81 24.46 -5.47
CA ILE A 225 7.39 24.60 -5.82
C ILE A 225 7.21 25.36 -7.14
N ALA A 226 7.96 26.44 -7.37
CA ALA A 226 7.91 27.18 -8.63
C ALA A 226 8.27 26.28 -9.83
N LEU A 227 9.37 25.53 -9.74
CA LEU A 227 9.77 24.58 -10.78
C LEU A 227 8.72 23.48 -11.03
N LEU A 228 8.06 22.99 -9.98
CA LEU A 228 6.97 22.03 -10.13
C LEU A 228 5.76 22.64 -10.83
N ASN A 229 5.44 23.91 -10.54
CA ASN A 229 4.32 24.62 -11.18
C ASN A 229 4.57 24.91 -12.66
N GLU A 230 5.84 24.97 -13.10
CA GLU A 230 6.22 25.12 -14.50
C GLU A 230 6.21 23.80 -15.28
N SER A 231 6.01 22.65 -14.61
CA SER A 231 6.11 21.33 -15.22
C SER A 231 4.81 20.90 -15.92
N MET A 232 4.90 20.56 -17.20
CA MET A 232 3.79 19.93 -17.94
C MET A 232 3.36 18.59 -17.35
N LEU A 233 4.29 17.84 -16.74
CA LEU A 233 3.94 16.58 -16.06
C LEU A 233 3.03 16.82 -14.87
N LYS A 234 3.21 17.93 -14.15
CA LYS A 234 2.31 18.31 -13.05
C LYS A 234 0.89 18.50 -13.58
N VAL A 235 0.72 19.24 -14.67
CA VAL A 235 -0.59 19.45 -15.31
C VAL A 235 -1.25 18.12 -15.66
N GLY A 236 -0.48 17.18 -16.24
CA GLY A 236 -0.96 15.84 -16.55
C GLY A 236 -1.41 15.05 -15.32
N PHE A 237 -0.62 15.06 -14.23
CA PHE A 237 -0.99 14.41 -12.97
C PHE A 237 -2.20 15.05 -12.29
N GLU A 238 -2.36 16.37 -12.37
CA GLU A 238 -3.53 17.07 -11.85
C GLU A 238 -4.78 16.64 -12.61
N ALA A 239 -4.73 16.60 -13.94
CA ALA A 239 -5.87 16.27 -14.79
C ALA A 239 -6.26 14.79 -14.76
N PHE A 240 -5.29 13.87 -14.77
CA PHE A 240 -5.53 12.44 -15.03
C PHE A 240 -5.01 11.50 -13.92
N GLY A 241 -4.44 12.06 -12.85
CA GLY A 241 -3.77 11.26 -11.82
C GLY A 241 -2.62 10.45 -12.40
N THR A 242 -2.28 9.32 -11.78
CA THR A 242 -1.25 8.43 -12.31
C THR A 242 -1.68 7.72 -13.59
N ASN A 243 -2.98 7.59 -13.84
CA ASN A 243 -3.52 6.93 -15.03
C ASN A 243 -3.25 7.69 -16.35
N LEU A 244 -2.62 8.87 -16.27
CA LEU A 244 -2.13 9.64 -17.43
C LEU A 244 -1.24 8.81 -18.37
N VAL A 245 -0.54 7.79 -17.84
CA VAL A 245 0.41 6.99 -18.64
C VAL A 245 -0.24 5.85 -19.41
N ALA A 246 -1.52 5.55 -19.18
CA ALA A 246 -2.20 4.38 -19.74
C ALA A 246 -2.11 4.28 -21.27
N ASP A 247 -2.49 5.34 -21.98
CA ASP A 247 -2.47 5.35 -23.45
C ASP A 247 -1.05 5.24 -24.01
N MET A 248 -0.08 5.92 -23.39
CA MET A 248 1.32 5.86 -23.81
C MET A 248 1.91 4.46 -23.65
N VAL A 249 1.61 3.80 -22.53
CA VAL A 249 2.08 2.44 -22.27
C VAL A 249 1.39 1.45 -23.20
N ASN A 250 0.08 1.59 -23.44
CA ASN A 250 -0.67 0.74 -24.37
C ASN A 250 -0.18 0.89 -25.82
N ALA A 251 0.00 2.12 -26.29
CA ALA A 251 0.51 2.40 -27.64
C ALA A 251 1.93 1.85 -27.86
N ARG A 252 2.72 1.70 -26.78
CA ARG A 252 4.04 1.07 -26.84
C ARG A 252 4.01 -0.46 -26.83
N GLY A 253 2.84 -1.07 -26.67
CA GLY A 253 2.69 -2.51 -26.46
C GLY A 253 3.14 -2.96 -25.08
N GLY A 254 3.09 -2.05 -24.09
CA GLY A 254 3.57 -2.26 -22.74
C GLY A 254 2.49 -2.42 -21.67
N TYR A 255 1.21 -2.44 -22.04
CA TYR A 255 0.07 -2.44 -21.11
C TYR A 255 -0.41 -3.89 -20.91
N PRO A 256 -0.14 -4.52 -19.76
CA PRO A 256 -0.44 -5.94 -19.59
C PRO A 256 -1.92 -6.25 -19.77
N THR A 257 -2.20 -7.24 -20.62
CA THR A 257 -3.55 -7.68 -20.95
C THR A 257 -3.65 -9.20 -20.82
N ARG A 258 -4.70 -9.69 -20.14
CA ARG A 258 -4.96 -11.13 -19.89
C ARG A 258 -3.75 -11.84 -19.30
N ASN A 259 -3.34 -11.49 -18.08
CA ASN A 259 -2.16 -12.05 -17.41
C ASN A 259 -0.89 -12.03 -18.29
N TRP A 260 -0.57 -10.84 -18.86
CA TRP A 260 0.57 -10.63 -19.76
C TRP A 260 0.58 -11.52 -21.03
N GLN A 261 -0.55 -12.04 -21.49
CA GLN A 261 -0.64 -12.71 -22.80
C GLN A 261 -0.43 -11.72 -23.96
N SER A 262 -0.83 -10.46 -23.76
CA SER A 262 -0.61 -9.34 -24.68
C SER A 262 -0.15 -8.10 -23.90
N GLY A 263 0.49 -7.15 -24.61
CA GLY A 263 0.86 -5.83 -24.10
C GLY A 263 -0.02 -4.69 -24.65
N VAL A 264 -1.11 -5.03 -25.35
CA VAL A 264 -2.09 -4.08 -25.88
C VAL A 264 -3.48 -4.49 -25.41
N PHE A 265 -4.27 -3.52 -24.98
CA PHE A 265 -5.68 -3.63 -24.67
C PHE A 265 -6.48 -2.79 -25.66
N ASP A 266 -7.39 -3.46 -26.39
CA ASP A 266 -8.15 -2.82 -27.48
C ASP A 266 -9.16 -1.79 -26.95
N GLN A 267 -9.64 -1.97 -25.71
CA GLN A 267 -10.63 -1.09 -25.06
C GLN A 267 -9.97 -0.07 -24.12
N ILE A 268 -8.74 0.37 -24.43
CA ILE A 268 -8.00 1.32 -23.57
C ILE A 268 -8.76 2.63 -23.34
N ASP A 269 -9.53 3.09 -24.33
CA ASP A 269 -10.32 4.32 -24.26
C ASP A 269 -11.41 4.27 -23.18
N GLU A 270 -11.80 3.08 -22.72
CA GLU A 270 -12.77 2.90 -21.62
C GLU A 270 -12.11 2.98 -20.23
N MET A 271 -10.77 2.86 -20.18
CA MET A 271 -9.99 2.63 -18.97
C MET A 271 -8.86 3.64 -18.73
N ASN A 272 -8.57 4.52 -19.68
CA ASN A 272 -7.48 5.48 -19.58
C ASN A 272 -7.77 6.66 -18.63
N GLY A 273 -6.84 7.60 -18.57
CA GLY A 273 -6.94 8.78 -17.70
C GLY A 273 -8.18 9.63 -17.97
N GLN A 274 -8.55 9.82 -19.25
CA GLN A 274 -9.73 10.58 -19.62
C GLN A 274 -11.02 9.87 -19.17
N ALA A 275 -11.14 8.57 -19.44
CA ALA A 275 -12.30 7.79 -19.02
C ALA A 275 -12.49 7.79 -17.50
N MET A 276 -11.41 7.67 -16.73
CA MET A 276 -11.46 7.78 -15.26
C MET A 276 -12.00 9.15 -14.83
N THR A 277 -11.48 10.22 -15.43
CA THR A 277 -11.89 11.60 -15.13
C THR A 277 -13.37 11.83 -15.44
N GLU A 278 -13.87 11.36 -16.58
CA GLU A 278 -15.26 11.55 -16.98
C GLU A 278 -16.22 10.68 -16.15
N LYS A 279 -15.90 9.39 -16.00
CA LYS A 279 -16.81 8.41 -15.40
C LYS A 279 -16.88 8.53 -13.89
N VAL A 280 -15.74 8.62 -13.19
CA VAL A 280 -15.71 8.44 -11.72
C VAL A 280 -15.09 9.58 -10.93
N LEU A 281 -14.31 10.48 -11.53
CA LEU A 281 -13.70 11.59 -10.78
C LEU A 281 -14.75 12.55 -10.21
N VAL A 282 -14.52 12.95 -8.97
CA VAL A 282 -15.26 14.00 -8.26
C VAL A 282 -14.34 15.18 -7.94
N LYS A 283 -13.11 14.92 -7.49
CA LYS A 283 -12.12 15.95 -7.17
C LYS A 283 -10.70 15.39 -7.07
N GLU A 284 -9.72 16.26 -7.22
CA GLU A 284 -8.31 15.97 -6.95
C GLU A 284 -7.98 16.07 -5.46
N LEU A 285 -6.98 15.29 -5.03
CA LEU A 285 -6.55 15.23 -3.64
C LEU A 285 -5.02 15.23 -3.53
N SER A 286 -4.51 15.89 -2.50
CA SER A 286 -3.08 16.02 -2.25
C SER A 286 -2.65 15.34 -0.95
N CYS A 287 -1.45 14.76 -0.98
CA CYS A 287 -0.73 14.41 0.25
C CYS A 287 -0.24 15.70 0.94
N PHE A 288 0.21 15.57 2.18
CA PHE A 288 0.78 16.68 2.94
C PHE A 288 1.87 17.45 2.15
N SER A 289 1.74 18.77 2.08
CA SER A 289 2.70 19.68 1.42
C SER A 289 2.97 19.35 -0.08
N CYS A 290 2.07 18.62 -0.75
CA CYS A 290 2.25 18.24 -2.15
C CYS A 290 1.54 19.25 -3.08
N PRO A 291 2.26 19.96 -3.98
CA PRO A 291 1.65 20.90 -4.92
C PRO A 291 1.07 20.22 -6.17
N ILE A 292 1.20 18.89 -6.33
CA ILE A 292 0.85 18.14 -7.55
C ILE A 292 -0.59 17.59 -7.53
N ALA A 293 -1.15 17.30 -6.35
CA ALA A 293 -2.54 16.83 -6.21
C ALA A 293 -2.95 15.61 -7.09
N CYS A 294 -2.06 14.64 -7.32
CA CYS A 294 -2.35 13.49 -8.20
C CYS A 294 -3.44 12.52 -7.68
N GLY A 295 -3.82 12.59 -6.40
CA GLY A 295 -4.82 11.69 -5.83
C GLY A 295 -6.20 11.91 -6.46
N ARG A 296 -6.95 10.83 -6.67
CA ARG A 296 -8.26 10.86 -7.31
C ARG A 296 -9.33 10.61 -6.25
N GLY A 297 -10.13 11.60 -5.90
CA GLY A 297 -11.35 11.41 -5.12
C GLY A 297 -12.48 11.06 -6.07
N THR A 298 -13.06 9.88 -5.92
CA THR A 298 -13.93 9.26 -6.92
C THR A 298 -15.26 8.82 -6.32
N ALA A 299 -16.27 8.67 -7.18
CA ALA A 299 -17.57 8.12 -6.87
C ALA A 299 -18.09 7.32 -8.06
N ILE A 300 -18.69 6.16 -7.79
CA ILE A 300 -19.38 5.36 -8.79
C ILE A 300 -20.77 5.99 -8.99
N LYS A 301 -21.02 6.53 -10.18
CA LYS A 301 -22.21 7.35 -10.45
C LYS A 301 -23.41 6.52 -10.94
N GLU A 302 -23.17 5.37 -11.52
CA GLU A 302 -24.18 4.53 -12.17
C GLU A 302 -23.87 3.03 -12.03
N GLY A 303 -24.81 2.20 -12.49
CA GLY A 303 -24.70 0.74 -12.40
C GLY A 303 -24.92 0.21 -10.98
N LYS A 304 -24.65 -1.08 -10.81
CA LYS A 304 -24.97 -1.82 -9.57
C LYS A 304 -24.22 -1.36 -8.32
N TRP A 305 -23.12 -0.64 -8.46
CA TRP A 305 -22.32 -0.10 -7.35
C TRP A 305 -22.48 1.41 -7.18
N ALA A 306 -23.49 2.02 -7.81
CA ALA A 306 -23.76 3.44 -7.71
C ALA A 306 -23.87 3.92 -6.24
N GLY A 307 -23.32 5.10 -5.97
CA GLY A 307 -23.32 5.74 -4.65
C GLY A 307 -22.12 5.40 -3.77
N LYS A 308 -21.26 4.45 -4.18
CA LYS A 308 -19.97 4.18 -3.50
C LYS A 308 -18.95 5.26 -3.84
N SER A 309 -18.13 5.66 -2.87
CA SER A 309 -17.12 6.72 -3.03
C SER A 309 -15.88 6.46 -2.20
N GLY A 310 -14.74 7.02 -2.61
CA GLY A 310 -13.45 6.83 -1.97
C GLY A 310 -12.33 7.56 -2.72
N GLU A 311 -11.10 7.06 -2.61
CA GLU A 311 -9.98 7.49 -3.46
C GLU A 311 -9.43 6.37 -4.35
N GLY A 312 -8.81 6.77 -5.46
CA GLY A 312 -8.31 5.89 -6.53
C GLY A 312 -9.37 5.60 -7.60
N PRO A 313 -9.15 4.63 -8.49
CA PRO A 313 -7.94 3.83 -8.57
C PRO A 313 -6.73 4.63 -9.09
N GLU A 314 -5.54 4.15 -8.77
CA GLU A 314 -4.29 4.60 -9.41
C GLU A 314 -4.08 3.79 -10.71
N TYR A 315 -3.11 4.18 -11.55
CA TYR A 315 -2.76 3.50 -12.80
C TYR A 315 -2.62 1.97 -12.66
N GLU A 316 -1.80 1.57 -11.68
CA GLU A 316 -1.50 0.16 -11.41
C GLU A 316 -2.78 -0.64 -11.12
N THR A 317 -3.61 -0.13 -10.21
CA THR A 317 -4.91 -0.72 -9.88
C THR A 317 -5.82 -0.80 -11.10
N THR A 318 -5.81 0.25 -11.93
CA THR A 318 -6.66 0.35 -13.13
C THR A 318 -6.31 -0.75 -14.14
N ASN A 319 -5.01 -0.99 -14.39
CA ASN A 319 -4.58 -2.06 -15.28
C ASN A 319 -4.80 -3.46 -14.67
N MET A 320 -4.40 -3.64 -13.41
CA MET A 320 -4.37 -4.96 -12.76
C MET A 320 -5.75 -5.59 -12.59
N PHE A 321 -6.79 -4.78 -12.36
CA PHE A 321 -8.18 -5.25 -12.35
C PHE A 321 -8.90 -5.05 -13.69
N GLY A 322 -8.39 -4.18 -14.56
CA GLY A 322 -8.93 -3.92 -15.89
C GLY A 322 -8.34 -4.86 -16.95
N ALA A 323 -7.46 -4.33 -17.80
CA ALA A 323 -6.89 -5.05 -18.93
C ALA A 323 -6.21 -6.39 -18.56
N CYS A 324 -5.54 -6.47 -17.41
CA CYS A 324 -4.90 -7.71 -16.98
C CYS A 324 -5.93 -8.84 -16.76
N CYS A 325 -7.18 -8.49 -16.41
CA CYS A 325 -8.33 -9.37 -16.29
C CYS A 325 -9.28 -9.32 -17.51
N ASP A 326 -8.90 -8.64 -18.60
CA ASP A 326 -9.72 -8.40 -19.80
C ASP A 326 -11.00 -7.58 -19.55
N ILE A 327 -10.97 -6.67 -18.58
CA ILE A 327 -12.14 -5.90 -18.13
C ILE A 327 -12.01 -4.43 -18.55
N SER A 328 -13.07 -3.89 -19.15
CA SER A 328 -13.20 -2.48 -19.54
C SER A 328 -14.26 -1.71 -18.73
N ASP A 329 -14.69 -2.26 -17.60
CA ASP A 329 -15.67 -1.62 -16.71
C ASP A 329 -14.95 -0.84 -15.59
N MET A 330 -14.84 0.48 -15.78
CA MET A 330 -14.25 1.40 -14.81
C MET A 330 -14.96 1.36 -13.44
N ASN A 331 -16.27 1.11 -13.40
CA ASN A 331 -17.02 1.08 -12.14
C ASN A 331 -16.67 -0.19 -11.35
N ALA A 332 -16.52 -1.34 -12.01
CA ALA A 332 -16.07 -2.58 -11.39
C ALA A 332 -14.65 -2.47 -10.82
N VAL A 333 -13.73 -1.92 -11.61
CA VAL A 333 -12.33 -1.67 -11.20
C VAL A 333 -12.27 -0.69 -10.03
N THR A 334 -13.08 0.36 -10.05
CA THR A 334 -13.18 1.32 -8.94
C THR A 334 -13.75 0.67 -7.68
N MET A 335 -14.74 -0.21 -7.81
CA MET A 335 -15.29 -0.95 -6.66
C MET A 335 -14.27 -1.92 -6.07
N ALA A 336 -13.56 -2.69 -6.90
CA ALA A 336 -12.48 -3.57 -6.46
C ALA A 336 -11.38 -2.80 -5.71
N ASN A 337 -10.99 -1.62 -6.22
CA ASN A 337 -10.08 -0.70 -5.54
C ASN A 337 -10.58 -0.28 -4.14
N TYR A 338 -11.86 0.09 -4.02
CA TYR A 338 -12.42 0.46 -2.72
C TYR A 338 -12.39 -0.70 -1.72
N LEU A 339 -12.74 -1.90 -2.17
CA LEU A 339 -12.67 -3.09 -1.32
C LEU A 339 -11.22 -3.43 -0.92
N CYS A 340 -10.25 -3.30 -1.82
CA CYS A 340 -8.84 -3.47 -1.46
C CYS A 340 -8.40 -2.46 -0.39
N ASN A 341 -8.85 -1.20 -0.47
CA ASN A 341 -8.57 -0.19 0.53
C ASN A 341 -9.24 -0.51 1.87
N GLU A 342 -10.51 -0.95 1.86
CA GLU A 342 -11.28 -1.28 3.07
C GLU A 342 -10.73 -2.52 3.79
N TYR A 343 -10.37 -3.55 3.04
CA TYR A 343 -9.80 -4.79 3.57
C TYR A 343 -8.29 -4.70 3.82
N GLY A 344 -7.62 -3.68 3.29
CA GLY A 344 -6.18 -3.48 3.45
C GLY A 344 -5.37 -4.55 2.73
N ILE A 345 -5.54 -4.67 1.42
CA ILE A 345 -4.77 -5.59 0.56
C ILE A 345 -4.21 -4.86 -0.68
N ASP A 346 -3.05 -5.31 -1.15
CA ASP A 346 -2.37 -4.75 -2.34
C ASP A 346 -3.21 -4.97 -3.60
N THR A 347 -3.56 -3.89 -4.30
CA THR A 347 -4.32 -3.95 -5.55
C THR A 347 -3.55 -4.63 -6.67
N ILE A 348 -2.23 -4.47 -6.72
CA ILE A 348 -1.40 -5.06 -7.78
C ILE A 348 -1.39 -6.58 -7.66
N SER A 349 -1.03 -7.07 -6.47
CA SER A 349 -0.90 -8.50 -6.21
C SER A 349 -2.27 -9.19 -6.18
N ALA A 350 -3.33 -8.52 -5.72
CA ALA A 350 -4.70 -9.03 -5.81
C ALA A 350 -5.17 -9.17 -7.26
N GLY A 351 -5.07 -8.10 -8.08
CA GLY A 351 -5.46 -8.14 -9.50
C GLY A 351 -4.64 -9.16 -10.30
N SER A 352 -3.33 -9.21 -10.08
CA SER A 352 -2.45 -10.23 -10.70
C SER A 352 -2.80 -11.66 -10.29
N SER A 353 -3.12 -11.90 -9.00
CA SER A 353 -3.53 -13.23 -8.53
C SER A 353 -4.87 -13.66 -9.14
N ILE A 354 -5.80 -12.72 -9.34
CA ILE A 354 -7.07 -12.99 -10.01
C ILE A 354 -6.86 -13.25 -11.51
N ALA A 355 -6.06 -12.43 -12.20
CA ALA A 355 -5.73 -12.65 -13.61
C ALA A 355 -5.03 -14.01 -13.84
N PHE A 356 -4.13 -14.40 -12.95
CA PHE A 356 -3.49 -15.72 -12.97
C PHE A 356 -4.50 -16.85 -12.73
N ALA A 357 -5.45 -16.66 -11.81
CA ALA A 357 -6.54 -17.61 -11.57
C ALA A 357 -7.45 -17.77 -12.80
N MET A 358 -7.77 -16.66 -13.51
CA MET A 358 -8.52 -16.67 -14.76
C MET A 358 -7.80 -17.47 -15.86
N GLU A 359 -6.48 -17.32 -15.98
CA GLU A 359 -5.70 -18.12 -16.92
C GLU A 359 -5.65 -19.61 -16.53
N CYS A 360 -5.47 -19.91 -15.24
CA CYS A 360 -5.52 -21.28 -14.75
C CYS A 360 -6.88 -21.93 -15.01
N PHE A 361 -7.97 -21.19 -14.84
CA PHE A 361 -9.34 -21.67 -15.10
C PHE A 361 -9.56 -21.93 -16.59
N LYS A 362 -9.18 -20.98 -17.46
CA LYS A 362 -9.23 -21.13 -18.92
C LYS A 362 -8.45 -22.36 -19.41
N LYS A 363 -7.33 -22.71 -18.76
CA LYS A 363 -6.50 -23.88 -19.09
C LYS A 363 -6.98 -25.18 -18.42
N GLY A 364 -8.05 -25.16 -17.61
CA GLY A 364 -8.53 -26.33 -16.86
C GLY A 364 -7.59 -26.78 -15.73
N ILE A 365 -6.67 -25.91 -15.30
CA ILE A 365 -5.77 -26.16 -14.17
C ILE A 365 -6.54 -25.93 -12.86
N LEU A 366 -7.21 -24.78 -12.79
CA LEU A 366 -8.20 -24.47 -11.76
C LEU A 366 -9.57 -24.92 -12.30
N THR A 367 -10.34 -25.69 -11.53
CA THR A 367 -11.62 -26.26 -11.97
C THR A 367 -12.79 -25.71 -11.15
N ARG A 368 -14.01 -25.84 -11.65
CA ARG A 368 -15.24 -25.46 -10.90
C ARG A 368 -15.32 -26.11 -9.52
N ASP A 369 -14.88 -27.36 -9.40
CA ASP A 369 -14.89 -28.06 -8.10
C ASP A 369 -13.95 -27.39 -7.10
N MET A 370 -12.78 -26.92 -7.56
CA MET A 370 -11.80 -26.22 -6.73
C MET A 370 -12.24 -24.80 -6.36
N THR A 371 -13.12 -24.20 -7.15
CA THR A 371 -13.62 -22.84 -6.94
C THR A 371 -14.96 -22.81 -6.19
N GLY A 372 -15.48 -23.97 -5.76
CA GLY A 372 -16.79 -24.04 -5.11
C GLY A 372 -17.96 -23.77 -6.06
N GLY A 373 -17.80 -24.07 -7.35
CA GLY A 373 -18.78 -23.90 -8.40
C GLY A 373 -18.69 -22.59 -9.17
N MET A 374 -17.77 -21.69 -8.79
CA MET A 374 -17.57 -20.37 -9.38
C MET A 374 -16.81 -20.46 -10.71
N ASP A 375 -17.31 -19.78 -11.75
CA ASP A 375 -16.62 -19.66 -13.03
C ASP A 375 -15.70 -18.42 -13.00
N ILE A 376 -14.38 -18.62 -13.06
CA ILE A 376 -13.38 -17.54 -12.97
C ILE A 376 -12.86 -17.24 -14.38
N ASN A 377 -13.65 -16.54 -15.18
CA ASN A 377 -13.32 -16.23 -16.58
C ASN A 377 -12.74 -14.83 -16.74
N PHE A 378 -11.87 -14.65 -17.74
CA PHE A 378 -11.47 -13.32 -18.22
C PHE A 378 -12.70 -12.54 -18.71
N GLY A 379 -12.70 -11.23 -18.45
CA GLY A 379 -13.76 -10.31 -18.88
C GLY A 379 -14.98 -10.24 -17.96
N ASP A 380 -14.99 -11.00 -16.86
CA ASP A 380 -16.07 -10.96 -15.88
C ASP A 380 -15.83 -9.84 -14.84
N SER A 381 -16.53 -8.72 -15.00
CA SER A 381 -16.45 -7.57 -14.08
C SER A 381 -16.95 -7.88 -12.67
N ASP A 382 -17.84 -8.84 -12.50
CA ASP A 382 -18.49 -9.13 -11.22
C ASP A 382 -17.53 -9.96 -10.36
N ILE A 383 -16.86 -10.91 -11.00
CA ILE A 383 -15.97 -11.85 -10.33
C ILE A 383 -14.79 -11.16 -9.66
N ILE A 384 -14.24 -10.09 -10.25
CA ILE A 384 -13.11 -9.38 -9.63
C ILE A 384 -13.49 -8.74 -8.29
N VAL A 385 -14.73 -8.25 -8.16
CA VAL A 385 -15.22 -7.62 -6.93
C VAL A 385 -15.50 -8.67 -5.87
N GLU A 386 -16.12 -9.79 -6.24
CA GLU A 386 -16.38 -10.90 -5.32
C GLU A 386 -15.09 -11.56 -4.82
N LEU A 387 -14.11 -11.79 -5.72
CA LEU A 387 -12.85 -12.43 -5.36
C LEU A 387 -12.02 -11.57 -4.40
N VAL A 388 -12.05 -10.23 -4.50
CA VAL A 388 -11.35 -9.35 -3.55
C VAL A 388 -11.84 -9.58 -2.12
N GLU A 389 -13.14 -9.72 -1.91
CA GLU A 389 -13.71 -10.03 -0.59
C GLU A 389 -13.30 -11.42 -0.11
N LYS A 390 -13.43 -12.44 -0.98
CA LYS A 390 -13.03 -13.81 -0.64
C LYS A 390 -11.55 -13.93 -0.30
N ILE A 391 -10.68 -13.20 -0.99
CA ILE A 391 -9.25 -13.11 -0.70
C ILE A 391 -9.04 -12.53 0.70
N ALA A 392 -9.65 -11.39 0.99
CA ALA A 392 -9.50 -10.71 2.27
C ALA A 392 -9.95 -11.57 3.46
N MET A 393 -11.01 -12.36 3.27
CA MET A 393 -11.57 -13.26 4.29
C MET A 393 -10.96 -14.66 4.27
N ARG A 394 -10.09 -14.98 3.29
CA ARG A 394 -9.59 -16.34 3.01
C ARG A 394 -10.70 -17.39 2.90
N GLU A 395 -11.76 -17.06 2.17
CA GLU A 395 -12.93 -17.93 2.00
C GLU A 395 -12.91 -18.69 0.67
N GLY A 396 -13.07 -20.02 0.74
CA GLY A 396 -13.08 -20.88 -0.44
C GLY A 396 -11.82 -20.72 -1.30
N VAL A 397 -12.00 -20.43 -2.60
CA VAL A 397 -10.87 -20.16 -3.51
C VAL A 397 -10.03 -18.96 -3.08
N GLY A 398 -10.62 -18.03 -2.30
CA GLY A 398 -9.93 -16.87 -1.75
C GLY A 398 -8.73 -17.22 -0.87
N ASP A 399 -8.75 -18.35 -0.15
CA ASP A 399 -7.59 -18.79 0.64
C ASP A 399 -6.38 -19.13 -0.26
N LEU A 400 -6.63 -19.77 -1.41
CA LEU A 400 -5.59 -20.04 -2.39
C LEU A 400 -5.05 -18.74 -2.99
N LEU A 401 -5.94 -17.83 -3.42
CA LEU A 401 -5.54 -16.57 -4.04
C LEU A 401 -4.78 -15.66 -3.06
N ALA A 402 -5.12 -15.70 -1.77
CA ALA A 402 -4.45 -14.93 -0.72
C ALA A 402 -2.96 -15.26 -0.52
N GLU A 403 -2.47 -16.37 -1.10
CA GLU A 403 -1.06 -16.74 -1.02
C GLU A 403 -0.16 -16.08 -2.08
N GLY A 404 -0.73 -15.47 -3.11
CA GLY A 404 0.01 -14.86 -4.22
C GLY A 404 0.41 -15.87 -5.29
N THR A 405 0.74 -15.37 -6.48
CA THR A 405 0.87 -16.17 -7.71
C THR A 405 1.92 -17.26 -7.62
N LYS A 406 3.04 -17.01 -6.92
CA LYS A 406 4.11 -18.01 -6.74
C LYS A 406 3.61 -19.25 -5.99
N VAL A 407 3.03 -19.04 -4.80
CA VAL A 407 2.55 -20.15 -3.96
C VAL A 407 1.31 -20.80 -4.57
N MET A 408 0.44 -20.01 -5.22
CA MET A 408 -0.67 -20.55 -6.01
C MET A 408 -0.17 -21.52 -7.08
N ALA A 409 0.83 -21.13 -7.86
CA ALA A 409 1.38 -21.97 -8.92
C ALA A 409 2.04 -23.25 -8.38
N GLU A 410 2.78 -23.14 -7.27
CA GLU A 410 3.38 -24.28 -6.57
C GLU A 410 2.30 -25.29 -6.11
N ARG A 411 1.17 -24.81 -5.58
CA ARG A 411 0.05 -25.66 -5.13
C ARG A 411 -0.74 -26.26 -6.29
N LEU A 412 -0.96 -25.52 -7.36
CA LEU A 412 -1.73 -25.97 -8.52
C LEU A 412 -0.95 -26.93 -9.42
N GLY A 413 0.38 -26.81 -9.47
CA GLY A 413 1.23 -27.62 -10.34
C GLY A 413 0.91 -27.41 -11.82
N LYS A 414 0.98 -28.49 -12.62
CA LYS A 414 0.66 -28.50 -14.07
C LYS A 414 1.40 -27.40 -14.86
N ASP A 415 2.67 -27.20 -14.53
CA ASP A 415 3.54 -26.17 -15.09
C ASP A 415 2.98 -24.74 -14.99
N SER A 416 2.04 -24.48 -14.08
CA SER A 416 1.42 -23.16 -13.95
C SER A 416 2.40 -22.06 -13.55
N SER A 417 3.56 -22.42 -13.00
CA SER A 417 4.65 -21.48 -12.66
C SER A 417 5.22 -20.75 -13.88
N VAL A 418 5.10 -21.30 -15.10
CA VAL A 418 5.64 -20.65 -16.31
C VAL A 418 4.85 -19.41 -16.73
N PHE A 419 3.60 -19.27 -16.26
CA PHE A 419 2.75 -18.12 -16.51
C PHE A 419 2.27 -17.42 -15.22
N ALA A 420 2.91 -17.72 -14.09
CA ALA A 420 2.75 -16.96 -12.84
C ALA A 420 3.65 -15.72 -12.87
N MET A 421 3.09 -14.55 -13.22
CA MET A 421 3.85 -13.32 -13.46
C MET A 421 4.38 -12.68 -12.17
N ASN A 422 5.51 -13.20 -11.66
CA ASN A 422 6.20 -12.66 -10.49
C ASN A 422 7.73 -12.75 -10.60
N VAL A 423 8.43 -11.94 -9.81
CA VAL A 423 9.88 -12.03 -9.60
C VAL A 423 10.15 -12.16 -8.11
N LYS A 424 10.83 -13.26 -7.73
CA LYS A 424 11.09 -13.61 -6.31
C LYS A 424 9.81 -13.71 -5.46
N GLY A 425 8.66 -14.04 -6.08
CA GLY A 425 7.37 -14.15 -5.43
C GLY A 425 6.53 -12.87 -5.38
N LEU A 426 7.07 -11.71 -5.80
CA LEU A 426 6.30 -10.47 -5.90
C LEU A 426 5.74 -10.30 -7.31
N GLU A 427 4.44 -10.09 -7.43
CA GLU A 427 3.76 -9.92 -8.72
C GLU A 427 4.33 -8.74 -9.52
N LEU A 428 4.35 -8.85 -10.85
CA LEU A 428 4.83 -7.77 -11.72
C LEU A 428 3.91 -6.54 -11.66
N PRO A 429 4.45 -5.31 -11.71
CA PRO A 429 3.65 -4.09 -11.89
C PRO A 429 3.15 -3.97 -13.34
N ALA A 430 2.25 -3.03 -13.61
CA ALA A 430 1.52 -2.80 -14.87
C ALA A 430 2.35 -2.35 -16.09
N TYR A 431 3.58 -2.85 -16.22
CA TYR A 431 4.46 -2.61 -17.36
C TYR A 431 4.96 -3.93 -17.91
N ASP A 432 4.75 -4.14 -19.20
CA ASP A 432 5.33 -5.28 -19.89
C ASP A 432 6.82 -5.05 -20.18
N PRO A 433 7.74 -5.83 -19.59
CA PRO A 433 9.16 -5.64 -19.80
C PRO A 433 9.62 -5.92 -21.23
N ARG A 434 8.80 -6.62 -22.05
CA ARG A 434 9.08 -6.85 -23.48
C ARG A 434 9.05 -5.54 -24.29
N ALA A 435 8.20 -4.60 -23.89
CA ALA A 435 8.10 -3.27 -24.51
C ALA A 435 9.02 -2.22 -23.86
N ALA A 436 9.34 -2.41 -22.57
CA ALA A 436 10.19 -1.50 -21.80
C ALA A 436 11.32 -2.28 -21.09
N LYS A 437 12.42 -2.55 -21.82
CA LYS A 437 13.54 -3.38 -21.32
C LYS A 437 14.15 -2.87 -20.00
N ILE A 438 14.15 -1.56 -19.77
CA ILE A 438 14.64 -0.98 -18.51
C ILE A 438 13.79 -1.40 -17.30
N CYS A 439 12.48 -1.58 -17.50
CA CYS A 439 11.57 -2.13 -16.49
C CYS A 439 11.81 -3.62 -16.25
N GLY A 440 12.38 -4.36 -17.21
CA GLY A 440 12.74 -5.76 -17.01
C GLY A 440 14.02 -5.96 -16.20
N LEU A 441 14.93 -4.97 -16.20
CA LEU A 441 16.16 -5.02 -15.40
C LEU A 441 15.95 -4.53 -13.96
N GLY A 442 15.11 -3.50 -13.78
CA GLY A 442 14.77 -2.93 -12.47
C GLY A 442 13.91 -3.89 -11.65
#